data_AF-A0A0D2DL96-F1
#
_entry.id   AF-A0A0D2DL96-F1
#
_cell.length_a   1.000
_cell.length_b   1.000
_cell.length_c   1.000
_cell.angle_alpha   90.00
_cell.angle_beta   90.00
_cell.angle_gamma   90.00
#
_symmetry.space_group_name_H-M   'P 1'
#
loop_
_entity.id
_entity.type
_entity.pdbx_description
1 polymer ?
#
loop_
_entity_poly.entity_id
_entity_poly.type
_entity_poly.pdbx_seq_one_letter_code
_entity_poly.pdbx_strand_id
1 'polypeptide(L)'
;MAVVKLYESGSTFAHTPMAIVAADATPHTLDEEDMVKQAHEIGKKFAALTELLKSYLYIGSVKVCGADFSIPINENPKGWVMVHWIVGLRLAKGLLMYMLERRLKMSVLIVMTDEQVERDVKIIREAINEVTEYDRASPGEVWHKVH
;
A
#
# COMPACT_ATOMS: atom_id res chain seq x y z
N MET A 1 -31.85 -26.14 16.86
CA MET A 1 -32.28 -24.84 17.42
C MET A 1 -31.08 -23.92 17.41
N ALA A 2 -31.07 -22.88 16.59
CA ALA A 2 -30.10 -21.80 16.78
C ALA A 2 -30.58 -20.99 17.99
N VAL A 3 -29.84 -21.08 19.08
CA VAL A 3 -30.11 -20.44 20.37
C VAL A 3 -29.43 -19.07 20.33
N VAL A 4 -30.09 -18.08 19.75
CA VAL A 4 -29.59 -16.70 19.77
C VAL A 4 -30.75 -15.81 20.25
N LYS A 5 -30.67 -15.35 21.50
CA LYS A 5 -31.60 -14.44 22.18
C LYS A 5 -31.24 -12.97 21.93
N LEU A 6 -31.99 -12.06 22.55
CA LEU A 6 -31.74 -10.62 22.48
C LEU A 6 -30.32 -10.28 22.97
N TYR A 7 -29.56 -9.54 22.16
CA TYR A 7 -28.12 -9.23 22.34
C TYR A 7 -27.16 -10.42 22.23
N GLU A 8 -27.61 -11.57 21.71
CA GLU A 8 -26.71 -12.67 21.43
C GLU A 8 -26.15 -12.56 20.00
N SER A 9 -24.84 -12.75 19.86
CA SER A 9 -24.16 -12.92 18.59
C SER A 9 -23.51 -14.30 18.62
N GLY A 10 -23.89 -15.14 17.67
CA GLY A 10 -23.29 -16.46 17.47
C GLY A 10 -22.56 -16.47 16.14
N SER A 11 -21.33 -16.95 16.13
CA SER A 11 -20.58 -17.18 14.90
C SER A 11 -19.88 -18.53 14.99
N THR A 12 -20.04 -19.33 13.94
CA THR A 12 -19.50 -20.69 13.85
C THR A 12 -17.98 -20.73 13.98
N PHE A 13 -17.30 -19.65 13.59
CA PHE A 13 -15.84 -19.56 13.59
C PHE A 13 -15.30 -18.38 14.42
N ALA A 14 -16.15 -17.68 15.18
CA ALA A 14 -15.63 -16.72 16.14
C ALA A 14 -14.96 -17.46 17.30
N HIS A 15 -13.84 -16.91 17.81
CA HIS A 15 -13.12 -17.47 18.95
C HIS A 15 -12.66 -18.93 18.74
N THR A 16 -12.26 -19.30 17.52
CA THR A 16 -11.62 -20.63 17.35
C THR A 16 -10.38 -20.72 18.23
N PRO A 17 -10.06 -21.90 18.81
CA PRO A 17 -8.89 -22.06 19.66
C PRO A 17 -7.59 -21.59 18.99
N MET A 18 -7.43 -21.86 17.69
CA MET A 18 -6.26 -21.39 16.93
C MET A 18 -6.20 -19.86 16.83
N ALA A 19 -7.33 -19.19 16.59
CA ALA A 19 -7.38 -17.74 16.52
C ALA A 19 -7.10 -17.09 17.89
N ILE A 20 -7.55 -17.69 18.98
CA ILE A 20 -7.26 -17.20 20.34
C ILE A 20 -5.77 -17.27 20.62
N VAL A 21 -5.13 -18.41 20.37
CA VAL A 21 -3.69 -18.59 20.60
C VAL A 21 -2.86 -17.63 19.73
N ALA A 22 -3.23 -17.44 18.46
CA ALA A 22 -2.56 -16.48 17.60
C ALA A 22 -2.73 -15.03 18.08
N ALA A 23 -3.94 -14.67 18.51
CA ALA A 23 -4.24 -13.34 19.03
C ALA A 23 -3.53 -13.06 20.37
N ASP A 24 -3.32 -14.09 21.20
CA ASP A 24 -2.58 -13.99 22.47
C ASP A 24 -1.07 -13.84 22.24
N ALA A 25 -0.51 -14.58 21.27
CA ALA A 25 0.91 -14.47 20.93
C ALA A 25 1.27 -13.15 20.24
N THR A 26 0.34 -12.54 19.50
CA THR A 26 0.63 -11.35 18.66
C THR A 26 1.12 -10.14 19.48
N PRO A 27 0.46 -9.71 20.58
CA PRO A 27 0.96 -8.64 21.44
C PRO A 27 2.34 -8.91 22.01
N HIS A 28 2.63 -10.15 22.42
CA HIS A 28 3.95 -10.51 22.94
C HIS A 28 5.04 -10.31 21.89
N THR A 29 4.82 -10.76 20.65
CA THR A 29 5.77 -10.52 19.56
C THR A 29 5.92 -9.03 19.22
N LEU A 30 4.81 -8.27 19.24
CA LEU A 30 4.84 -6.83 18.98
C LEU A 30 5.71 -6.08 20.00
N ASP A 31 5.62 -6.46 21.28
CA ASP A 31 6.38 -5.85 22.37
C ASP A 31 7.84 -6.35 22.39
N GLU A 32 8.09 -7.64 22.23
CA GLU A 32 9.44 -8.24 22.25
C GLU A 32 10.34 -7.71 21.12
N GLU A 33 9.78 -7.44 19.95
CA GLU A 33 10.52 -6.95 18.78
C GLU A 33 10.48 -5.41 18.64
N ASP A 34 9.96 -4.67 19.63
CA ASP A 34 9.82 -3.20 19.58
C ASP A 34 9.09 -2.72 18.30
N MET A 35 8.09 -3.48 17.83
CA MET A 35 7.48 -3.28 16.50
C MET A 35 6.84 -1.90 16.33
N VAL A 36 6.30 -1.30 17.39
CA VAL A 36 5.75 0.06 17.33
C VAL A 36 6.83 1.10 17.00
N LYS A 37 8.02 0.95 17.59
CA LYS A 37 9.16 1.81 17.30
C LYS A 37 9.66 1.57 15.89
N GLN A 38 9.76 0.31 15.45
CA GLN A 38 10.15 -0.03 14.08
C GLN A 38 9.19 0.58 13.04
N ALA A 39 7.88 0.51 13.27
CA ALA A 39 6.88 1.12 12.40
C ALA A 39 7.05 2.64 12.30
N HIS A 40 7.45 3.30 13.39
CA HIS A 40 7.74 4.73 13.39
C HIS A 40 9.01 5.08 12.59
N GLU A 41 10.07 4.29 12.73
CA GLU A 41 11.32 4.51 11.99
C GLU A 41 11.14 4.25 10.48
N ILE A 42 10.41 3.19 10.11
CA ILE A 42 9.98 2.94 8.72
C ILE A 42 9.20 4.14 8.18
N GLY A 43 8.27 4.68 8.99
CA GLY A 43 7.50 5.87 8.65
C GLY A 43 8.38 7.09 8.37
N LYS A 44 9.35 7.38 9.24
CA LYS A 44 10.30 8.48 9.04
C LYS A 44 11.12 8.28 7.77
N LYS A 45 11.62 7.06 7.54
CA LYS A 45 12.44 6.76 6.36
C LYS A 45 11.65 6.92 5.07
N PHE A 46 10.43 6.38 5.02
CA PHE A 46 9.55 6.54 3.88
C PHE A 46 9.21 8.02 3.63
N ALA A 47 8.91 8.79 4.69
CA ALA A 47 8.68 10.23 4.56
C ALA A 47 9.90 10.95 3.97
N ALA A 48 11.11 10.67 4.46
CA ALA A 48 12.34 11.27 3.94
C ALA A 48 12.59 10.92 2.47
N LEU A 49 12.40 9.65 2.08
CA LEU A 49 12.59 9.20 0.69
C LEU A 49 11.54 9.79 -0.26
N THR A 50 10.31 10.00 0.22
CA THR A 50 9.21 10.54 -0.59
C THR A 50 9.20 12.07 -0.68
N GLU A 51 10.09 12.78 0.02
CA GLU A 51 10.30 14.23 -0.19
C GLU A 51 10.61 14.56 -1.66
N LEU A 52 11.40 13.72 -2.31
CA LEU A 52 11.75 13.87 -3.73
C LEU A 52 10.51 13.80 -4.65
N LEU A 53 9.46 13.10 -4.21
CA LEU A 53 8.21 12.97 -4.96
C LEU A 53 7.38 14.27 -4.95
N LYS A 54 7.64 15.20 -4.02
CA LYS A 54 6.94 16.50 -3.99
C LYS A 54 7.24 17.38 -5.20
N SER A 55 8.32 17.09 -5.93
CA SER A 55 8.68 17.81 -7.15
C SER A 55 7.73 17.51 -8.33
N TYR A 56 6.96 16.43 -8.27
CA TYR A 56 6.04 16.06 -9.34
C TYR A 56 4.69 16.78 -9.19
N LEU A 57 4.27 17.48 -10.25
CA LEU A 57 3.00 18.24 -10.28
C LEU A 57 1.76 17.36 -9.98
N TYR A 58 1.85 16.08 -10.33
CA TYR A 58 0.76 15.11 -10.19
C TYR A 58 0.69 14.47 -8.80
N ILE A 59 1.57 14.83 -7.87
CA ILE A 59 1.64 14.24 -6.54
C ILE A 59 1.15 15.25 -5.50
N GLY A 60 0.13 14.86 -4.74
CA GLY A 60 -0.33 15.63 -3.59
C GLY A 60 0.56 15.43 -2.37
N SER A 61 0.18 16.04 -1.24
CA SER A 61 0.92 15.87 0.01
C SER A 61 0.87 14.41 0.48
N VAL A 62 2.04 13.75 0.46
CA VAL A 62 2.22 12.40 0.98
C VAL A 62 1.92 12.38 2.47
N LYS A 63 1.10 11.44 2.91
CA LYS A 63 0.74 11.24 4.32
C LYS A 63 1.32 9.92 4.81
N VAL A 64 1.92 9.96 5.99
CA VAL A 64 2.54 8.81 6.64
C VAL A 64 2.04 8.71 8.07
N CYS A 65 1.63 7.52 8.48
CA CYS A 65 1.26 7.20 9.86
C CYS A 65 1.84 5.83 10.22
N GLY A 66 2.99 5.81 10.87
CA GLY A 66 3.75 4.57 11.11
C GLY A 66 4.05 3.85 9.80
N ALA A 67 3.59 2.60 9.70
CA ALA A 67 3.72 1.74 8.53
C ALA A 67 2.57 1.87 7.50
N ASP A 68 1.67 2.84 7.65
CA ASP A 68 0.60 3.13 6.66
C ASP A 68 0.90 4.43 5.88
N PHE A 69 0.85 4.33 4.55
CA PHE A 69 1.24 5.38 3.63
C PHE A 69 0.14 5.70 2.63
N SER A 70 -0.02 6.98 2.33
CA SER A 70 -0.94 7.46 1.30
C SER A 70 -0.29 8.54 0.45
N ILE A 71 -0.26 8.29 -0.86
CA ILE A 71 0.24 9.23 -1.87
C ILE A 71 -0.96 9.67 -2.72
N PRO A 72 -1.51 10.87 -2.48
CA PRO A 72 -2.55 11.42 -3.35
C PRO A 72 -2.00 11.71 -4.73
N ILE A 73 -2.79 11.44 -5.75
CA ILE A 73 -2.46 11.70 -7.15
C ILE A 73 -3.45 12.72 -7.71
N ASN A 74 -2.91 13.82 -8.21
CA ASN A 74 -3.65 14.81 -8.98
C ASN A 74 -3.71 14.30 -10.42
N GLU A 75 -4.77 13.55 -10.73
CA GLU A 75 -4.96 12.99 -12.06
C GLU A 75 -5.01 14.07 -13.14
N ASN A 76 -4.36 13.79 -14.27
CA ASN A 76 -4.38 14.64 -15.46
C ASN A 76 -4.77 13.79 -16.67
N PRO A 77 -6.07 13.73 -17.03
CA PRO A 77 -6.54 12.93 -18.16
C PRO A 77 -5.92 13.35 -19.51
N LYS A 78 -5.58 14.64 -19.67
CA LYS A 78 -4.98 15.15 -20.92
C LYS A 78 -3.51 14.74 -21.08
N GLY A 79 -2.81 14.61 -19.95
CA GLY A 79 -1.43 14.12 -19.88
C GLY A 79 -1.36 12.63 -19.53
N TRP A 80 -2.50 11.93 -19.58
CA TRP A 80 -2.60 10.50 -19.33
C TRP A 80 -2.07 10.02 -17.95
N VAL A 81 -2.06 10.91 -16.95
CA VAL A 81 -1.66 10.57 -15.59
C VAL A 81 -2.90 10.17 -14.80
N MET A 82 -3.17 8.86 -14.74
CA MET A 82 -4.28 8.30 -13.96
C MET A 82 -3.77 7.32 -12.90
N VAL A 83 -4.46 7.22 -11.76
CA VAL A 83 -3.96 6.43 -10.63
C VAL A 83 -3.82 4.96 -10.99
N HIS A 84 -4.77 4.40 -11.74
CA HIS A 84 -4.77 2.99 -12.15
C HIS A 84 -3.58 2.63 -13.05
N TRP A 85 -3.11 3.55 -13.90
CA TRP A 85 -1.92 3.31 -14.72
C TRP A 85 -0.65 3.24 -13.89
N ILE A 86 -0.53 4.14 -12.91
CA ILE A 86 0.58 4.13 -11.95
C ILE A 86 0.55 2.83 -11.13
N VAL A 87 -0.63 2.35 -10.72
CA VAL A 87 -0.78 1.05 -10.04
C VAL A 87 -0.30 -0.09 -10.95
N GLY A 88 -0.74 -0.14 -12.21
CA GLY A 88 -0.34 -1.17 -13.16
C GLY A 88 1.17 -1.22 -13.39
N LEU A 89 1.80 -0.05 -13.58
CA LEU A 89 3.24 0.07 -13.75
C LEU A 89 4.03 -0.42 -12.52
N ARG A 90 3.59 -0.06 -11.32
CA ARG A 90 4.23 -0.55 -10.07
C ARG A 90 4.05 -2.04 -9.89
N LEU A 91 2.86 -2.56 -10.20
CA LEU A 91 2.56 -3.99 -10.10
C LEU A 91 3.44 -4.79 -11.07
N ALA A 92 3.60 -4.33 -12.32
CA ALA A 92 4.48 -4.96 -13.30
C ALA A 92 5.96 -4.97 -12.87
N LYS A 93 6.35 -4.01 -12.02
CA LYS A 93 7.69 -3.92 -11.41
C LYS A 93 7.81 -4.68 -10.07
N GLY A 94 6.74 -5.35 -9.63
CA GLY A 94 6.75 -6.20 -8.43
C GLY A 94 6.35 -5.51 -7.12
N LEU A 95 5.81 -4.29 -7.16
CA LEU A 95 5.34 -3.58 -5.97
C LEU A 95 3.80 -3.60 -5.88
N LEU A 96 3.28 -4.21 -4.82
CA LEU A 96 1.86 -4.24 -4.52
C LEU A 96 1.44 -2.99 -3.73
N MET A 97 0.77 -2.06 -4.41
CA MET A 97 0.02 -0.98 -3.78
C MET A 97 -1.39 -0.98 -4.32
N TYR A 98 -2.38 -0.71 -3.48
CA TYR A 98 -3.75 -0.62 -3.94
C TYR A 98 -4.17 0.83 -4.16
N MET A 99 -5.10 1.00 -5.09
CA MET A 99 -5.76 2.27 -5.33
C MET A 99 -6.88 2.45 -4.31
N LEU A 100 -6.91 3.61 -3.67
CA LEU A 100 -8.05 4.08 -2.90
C LEU A 100 -8.47 5.44 -3.48
N GLU A 101 -9.48 5.42 -4.32
CA GLU A 101 -9.91 6.59 -5.12
C GLU A 101 -8.72 7.18 -5.90
N ARG A 102 -8.42 8.47 -5.71
CA ARG A 102 -7.29 9.17 -6.33
C ARG A 102 -6.01 9.09 -5.50
N ARG A 103 -5.79 8.00 -4.77
CA ARG A 103 -4.63 7.83 -3.90
C ARG A 103 -4.04 6.44 -4.06
N LEU A 104 -2.73 6.38 -3.93
CA LEU A 104 -1.98 5.13 -3.84
C LEU A 104 -1.76 4.86 -2.37
N LYS A 105 -2.33 3.76 -1.89
CA LYS A 105 -2.27 3.38 -0.49
C LYS A 105 -1.44 2.10 -0.34
N MET A 106 -0.63 2.09 0.70
CA MET A 106 0.23 0.96 1.06
C MET A 106 0.35 0.89 2.56
N SER A 107 0.08 -0.29 3.11
CA SER A 107 0.38 -0.61 4.49
C SER A 107 1.46 -1.69 4.46
N VAL A 108 2.65 -1.37 4.96
CA VAL A 108 3.79 -2.29 4.88
C VAL A 108 3.87 -3.17 6.12
N LEU A 109 4.52 -4.32 5.96
CA LEU A 109 4.85 -5.18 7.08
C LEU A 109 5.88 -4.45 7.96
N ILE A 110 5.68 -4.48 9.27
CA ILE A 110 6.57 -3.78 10.22
C ILE A 110 7.99 -4.36 10.19
N VAL A 111 8.14 -5.65 9.87
CA VAL A 111 9.43 -6.35 9.75
C VAL A 111 10.23 -5.99 8.49
N MET A 112 9.72 -5.11 7.63
CA MET A 112 10.34 -4.75 6.37
C MET A 112 11.68 -4.04 6.58
N THR A 113 12.70 -4.42 5.80
CA THR A 113 14.04 -3.84 5.94
C THR A 113 14.15 -2.49 5.26
N ASP A 114 15.14 -1.74 5.70
CA ASP A 114 15.51 -0.44 5.17
C ASP A 114 15.79 -0.44 3.67
N GLU A 115 16.39 -1.51 3.14
CA GLU A 115 16.68 -1.69 1.71
C GLU A 115 15.41 -2.00 0.90
N GLN A 116 14.46 -2.73 1.52
CA GLN A 116 13.16 -2.98 0.91
C GLN A 116 12.37 -1.68 0.77
N VAL A 117 12.38 -0.82 1.79
CA VAL A 117 11.73 0.50 1.74
C VAL A 117 12.32 1.36 0.61
N GLU A 118 13.64 1.38 0.48
CA GLU A 118 14.33 2.12 -0.59
C GLU A 118 14.00 1.57 -1.98
N ARG A 119 13.99 0.24 -2.14
CA ARG A 119 13.60 -0.42 -3.39
C ARG A 119 12.17 -0.04 -3.79
N ASP A 120 11.24 -0.06 -2.84
CA ASP A 120 9.83 0.22 -3.11
C ASP A 120 9.63 1.69 -3.52
N VAL A 121 10.28 2.62 -2.82
CA VAL A 121 10.23 4.04 -3.22
C VAL A 121 10.86 4.27 -4.60
N LYS A 122 11.92 3.53 -4.94
CA LYS A 122 12.50 3.57 -6.28
C LYS A 122 11.49 3.10 -7.34
N ILE A 123 10.79 1.99 -7.12
CA ILE A 123 9.74 1.49 -8.04
C ILE A 123 8.61 2.52 -8.18
N ILE A 124 8.20 3.14 -7.08
CA ILE A 124 7.20 4.21 -7.07
C ILE A 124 7.63 5.36 -7.99
N ARG A 125 8.87 5.83 -7.84
CA ARG A 125 9.43 6.93 -8.62
C ARG A 125 9.55 6.59 -10.11
N GLU A 126 10.02 5.40 -10.43
CA GLU A 126 10.11 4.92 -11.82
C GLU A 126 8.72 4.90 -12.48
N ALA A 127 7.72 4.33 -11.81
CA ALA A 127 6.36 4.29 -12.33
C ALA A 127 5.75 5.69 -12.55
N ILE A 128 6.08 6.66 -11.69
CA ILE A 128 5.63 8.06 -11.83
C ILE A 128 6.33 8.76 -13.01
N ASN A 129 7.60 8.46 -13.28
CA ASN A 129 8.29 9.02 -14.46
C ASN A 129 7.70 8.43 -15.74
N GLU A 130 7.63 7.10 -15.78
CA GLU A 130 7.22 6.33 -16.96
C GLU A 130 5.77 6.61 -17.36
N VAL A 131 4.87 6.92 -16.42
CA VAL A 131 3.45 7.18 -16.76
C VAL A 131 3.28 8.30 -17.78
N THR A 132 4.20 9.27 -17.83
CA THR A 132 4.15 10.38 -18.80
C THR A 132 4.73 10.02 -20.17
N GLU A 133 5.48 8.91 -20.25
CA GLU A 133 6.07 8.39 -21.49
C GLU A 133 5.06 7.54 -22.30
N TYR A 134 4.01 7.04 -21.66
CA TYR A 134 2.97 6.27 -22.32
C TYR A 134 1.92 7.18 -22.95
N ASP A 135 1.87 7.18 -24.27
CA ASP A 135 0.99 8.06 -25.03
C ASP A 135 -0.46 7.52 -25.09
N ARG A 136 -0.70 6.20 -24.90
CA ARG A 136 -2.04 5.57 -25.13
C ARG A 136 -2.39 4.27 -24.38
N ALA A 137 -1.47 3.61 -23.67
CA ALA A 137 -1.79 2.35 -22.97
C ALA A 137 -0.80 2.08 -21.83
N SER A 138 -1.31 1.71 -20.67
CA SER A 138 -0.47 1.15 -19.61
C SER A 138 0.02 -0.26 -19.97
N PRO A 139 1.20 -0.69 -19.49
CA PRO A 139 1.63 -2.08 -19.60
C PRO A 139 0.58 -3.02 -18.97
N GLY A 140 -0.06 -3.84 -19.81
CA GLY A 140 -1.16 -4.71 -19.41
C GLY A 140 -2.56 -4.23 -19.84
N GLU A 141 -2.74 -3.04 -20.41
CA GLU A 141 -4.00 -2.65 -21.09
C GLU A 141 -4.01 -3.07 -22.57
N VAL A 142 -2.84 -3.36 -23.14
CA VAL A 142 -2.74 -4.04 -24.45
C VAL A 142 -2.97 -5.53 -24.25
N TRP A 143 -4.18 -5.91 -23.85
CA TRP A 143 -4.67 -7.27 -24.08
C TRP A 143 -4.92 -7.39 -25.59
N HIS A 144 -4.32 -8.41 -26.20
CA HIS A 144 -4.43 -8.78 -27.61
C HIS A 144 -5.64 -8.17 -28.36
N LYS A 145 -5.39 -7.23 -29.27
CA LYS A 145 -6.29 -6.98 -30.41
C LYS A 145 -6.14 -8.07 -31.46
N VAL A 146 -6.21 -9.34 -31.06
CA VAL A 146 -6.27 -10.47 -31.98
C VAL A 146 -7.02 -11.59 -31.27
N HIS A 147 -8.34 -11.62 -31.44
CA HIS A 147 -9.13 -12.78 -31.87
C HIS A 147 -10.47 -12.29 -32.39
#